data_AF-A0A9D9GLY5-F1
#
_entry.id   AF-A0A9D9GLY5-F1
#
_cell.length_a   1.000
_cell.length_b   1.000
_cell.length_c   1.000
_cell.angle_alpha   90.00
_cell.angle_beta   90.00
_cell.angle_gamma   90.00
#
_symmetry.space_group_name_H-M   'P 1'
#
loop_
_entity.id
_entity.type
_entity.pdbx_description
1 polymer ?
#
loop_
_entity_poly.entity_id
_entity_poly.type
_entity_poly.pdbx_seq_one_letter_code
_entity_poly.pdbx_strand_id
1 'polypeptide(L)'
;MNLLTDVDFVQPTRNFSLAYIILDSLFIVGFVTLLFLNKKRITALWSLAGGILYFIVDFGIFYAALNSRAIYSYAFSSPDSTALLDATGTGLVLLWMSLSYGITNFAFIWLWLSKDKHALEYTALIVVFWICCPLISSFINNLAPDIICFQTTRGTDKYHGVMGLIMLVGYFIVIIMNILNKKGERIPIVRLFVIGFLVQFLWEASLLVFGIRSQNYGGDFYRQIMTLLQDSLVETNLGLPYIYFIHKAVTDRYNDDLTSKNLSRN
;
A
#
# COMPACT_ATOMS: atom_id res chain seq x y z
N MET A 1 36.20 10.79 17.04
CA MET A 1 34.82 10.93 17.57
C MET A 1 34.11 11.94 16.68
N ASN A 2 33.52 11.47 15.58
CA ASN A 2 32.80 12.31 14.62
C ASN A 2 31.38 12.54 15.16
N LEU A 3 31.10 13.76 15.57
CA LEU A 3 29.86 14.15 16.26
C LEU A 3 28.83 14.80 15.31
N LEU A 4 28.94 14.57 13.99
CA LEU A 4 28.16 15.31 12.98
C LEU A 4 27.78 14.53 11.70
N THR A 5 27.50 13.21 11.72
CA THR A 5 27.11 12.50 10.47
C THR A 5 25.90 11.57 10.53
N ASP A 6 25.18 11.45 11.65
CA ASP A 6 23.90 10.72 11.63
C ASP A 6 22.75 11.73 11.51
N VAL A 7 22.45 12.12 10.28
CA VAL A 7 21.25 12.90 10.01
C VAL A 7 20.04 12.03 10.37
N ASP A 8 19.29 12.51 11.34
CA ASP A 8 18.35 11.77 12.18
C ASP A 8 16.99 11.52 11.50
N PHE A 9 16.99 11.03 10.25
CA PHE A 9 15.76 10.86 9.48
C PHE A 9 15.31 9.40 9.36
N VAL A 10 13.99 9.22 9.30
CA VAL A 10 13.34 7.94 9.06
C VAL A 10 13.56 7.54 7.60
N GLN A 11 14.32 6.47 7.37
CA GLN A 11 14.56 5.89 6.05
C GLN A 11 13.93 4.50 5.98
N PRO A 12 12.68 4.38 5.51
CA PRO A 12 12.04 3.10 5.30
C PRO A 12 12.82 2.25 4.29
N THR A 13 13.09 1.01 4.68
CA THR A 13 13.62 -0.02 3.77
C THR A 13 12.72 -1.23 3.77
N ARG A 14 12.67 -1.91 2.62
CA ARG A 14 12.00 -3.20 2.48
C ARG A 14 12.88 -4.17 1.69
N ASN A 15 12.93 -5.41 2.14
CA ASN A 15 13.75 -6.48 1.60
C ASN A 15 12.89 -7.65 1.11
N PHE A 16 12.98 -7.99 -0.17
CA PHE A 16 12.19 -9.06 -0.78
C PHE A 16 13.08 -9.98 -1.59
N SER A 17 12.84 -11.29 -1.53
CA SER A 17 13.46 -12.22 -2.47
C SER A 17 12.62 -12.36 -3.74
N LEU A 18 13.22 -12.88 -4.81
CA LEU A 18 12.48 -13.25 -6.01
C LEU A 18 11.36 -14.27 -5.71
N ALA A 19 11.56 -15.16 -4.74
CA ALA A 19 10.51 -16.08 -4.28
C ALA A 19 9.30 -15.32 -3.72
N TYR A 20 9.53 -14.28 -2.92
CA TYR A 20 8.45 -13.41 -2.43
C TYR A 20 7.69 -12.77 -3.59
N ILE A 21 8.41 -12.19 -4.57
CA ILE A 21 7.82 -11.52 -5.73
C ILE A 21 6.94 -12.48 -6.54
N ILE A 22 7.40 -13.71 -6.76
CA ILE A 22 6.65 -14.73 -7.53
C ILE A 22 5.39 -15.15 -6.76
N LEU A 23 5.52 -15.50 -5.48
CA LEU A 23 4.37 -15.90 -4.65
C LEU A 23 3.31 -14.80 -4.58
N ASP A 24 3.76 -13.57 -4.36
CA ASP A 24 2.91 -12.39 -4.33
C ASP A 24 2.21 -12.14 -5.66
N SER A 25 2.93 -12.23 -6.79
CA SER A 25 2.34 -12.08 -8.12
C SER A 25 1.26 -13.12 -8.40
N LEU A 26 1.48 -14.39 -8.02
CA LEU A 26 0.48 -15.45 -8.15
C LEU A 26 -0.77 -15.16 -7.31
N PHE A 27 -0.58 -14.69 -6.07
CA PHE A 27 -1.68 -14.28 -5.21
C PHE A 27 -2.48 -13.13 -5.80
N ILE A 28 -1.82 -12.08 -6.30
CA ILE A 28 -2.48 -10.91 -6.89
C ILE A 28 -3.32 -11.29 -8.11
N VAL A 29 -2.78 -12.12 -9.01
CA VAL A 29 -3.53 -12.63 -10.18
C VAL A 29 -4.74 -13.45 -9.70
N GLY A 30 -4.55 -14.34 -8.73
CA GLY A 30 -5.63 -15.14 -8.15
C GLY A 30 -6.70 -14.28 -7.47
N PHE A 31 -6.30 -13.27 -6.71
CA PHE A 31 -7.17 -12.35 -5.98
C PHE A 31 -8.00 -11.48 -6.93
N VAL A 32 -7.37 -10.88 -7.94
CA VAL A 32 -8.10 -10.10 -8.96
C VAL A 32 -9.06 -11.00 -9.72
N THR A 33 -8.64 -12.20 -10.10
CA THR A 33 -9.51 -13.20 -10.75
C THR A 33 -10.71 -13.53 -9.86
N LEU A 34 -10.49 -13.77 -8.57
CA LEU A 34 -11.53 -14.04 -7.60
C LEU A 34 -12.55 -12.88 -7.52
N LEU A 35 -12.09 -11.64 -7.53
CA LEU A 35 -12.98 -10.46 -7.58
C LEU A 35 -13.84 -10.46 -8.85
N PHE A 36 -13.24 -10.70 -10.02
CA PHE A 36 -13.98 -10.78 -11.29
C PHE A 36 -15.02 -11.90 -11.30
N LEU A 37 -14.65 -13.10 -10.82
CA LEU A 37 -15.56 -14.25 -10.75
C LEU A 37 -16.73 -14.03 -9.79
N ASN A 38 -16.52 -13.29 -8.70
CA ASN A 38 -17.57 -12.92 -7.75
C ASN A 38 -18.33 -11.65 -8.11
N LYS A 39 -18.23 -11.19 -9.37
CA LYS A 39 -18.89 -9.98 -9.88
C LYS A 39 -18.51 -8.69 -9.13
N LYS A 40 -17.31 -8.65 -8.53
CA LYS A 40 -16.70 -7.47 -7.89
C LYS A 40 -15.84 -6.70 -8.88
N ARG A 41 -16.41 -6.38 -10.05
CA ARG A 41 -15.67 -5.86 -11.21
C ARG A 41 -15.23 -4.42 -11.01
N ILE A 42 -16.06 -3.56 -10.42
CA ILE A 42 -15.64 -2.18 -10.10
C ILE A 42 -14.55 -2.22 -9.04
N THR A 43 -14.71 -3.03 -7.99
CA THR A 43 -13.66 -3.25 -7.00
C THR A 43 -12.35 -3.67 -7.66
N ALA A 44 -12.37 -4.66 -8.57
CA ALA A 44 -11.17 -5.12 -9.27
C ALA A 44 -10.53 -4.02 -10.14
N LEU A 45 -11.32 -3.31 -10.94
CA LEU A 45 -10.83 -2.23 -11.81
C LEU A 45 -10.28 -1.05 -11.00
N TRP A 46 -10.95 -0.68 -9.92
CA TRP A 46 -10.49 0.35 -8.99
C TRP A 46 -9.16 -0.04 -8.33
N SER A 47 -9.02 -1.31 -7.97
CA SER A 47 -7.80 -1.84 -7.37
C SER A 47 -6.62 -1.81 -8.34
N LEU A 48 -6.85 -2.21 -9.60
CA LEU A 48 -5.87 -2.11 -10.68
C LEU A 48 -5.46 -0.65 -10.94
N ALA A 49 -6.42 0.27 -10.98
CA ALA A 49 -6.15 1.70 -11.13
C ALA A 49 -5.32 2.25 -9.96
N GLY A 50 -5.59 1.79 -8.72
CA GLY A 50 -4.79 2.10 -7.55
C GLY A 50 -3.34 1.64 -7.66
N GLY A 51 -3.11 0.42 -8.14
CA GLY A 51 -1.77 -0.10 -8.42
C GLY A 51 -1.00 0.71 -9.46
N ILE A 52 -1.67 1.11 -10.55
CA ILE A 52 -1.08 1.98 -11.58
C ILE A 52 -0.77 3.36 -11.01
N LEU A 53 -1.67 3.94 -10.22
CA LEU A 53 -1.46 5.23 -9.55
C LEU A 53 -0.23 5.18 -8.64
N TYR A 54 -0.08 4.12 -7.83
CA TYR A 54 1.10 3.92 -7.00
C TYR A 54 2.37 3.84 -7.85
N PHE A 55 2.35 3.15 -8.98
CA PHE A 55 3.52 3.07 -9.86
C PHE A 55 3.90 4.43 -10.44
N ILE A 56 2.92 5.23 -10.87
CA ILE A 56 3.17 6.59 -11.37
C ILE A 56 3.83 7.45 -10.28
N VAL A 57 3.39 7.32 -9.03
CA VAL A 57 3.97 8.07 -7.90
C VAL A 57 5.37 7.54 -7.55
N ASP A 58 5.53 6.22 -7.40
CA ASP A 58 6.79 5.62 -6.98
C ASP A 58 7.89 5.75 -8.04
N PHE A 59 7.61 5.40 -9.29
CA PHE A 59 8.59 5.47 -10.37
C PHE A 59 8.67 6.88 -10.97
N GLY A 60 7.53 7.52 -11.25
CA GLY A 60 7.51 8.84 -11.90
C GLY A 60 7.94 9.98 -10.97
N ILE A 61 7.43 10.01 -9.74
CA ILE A 61 7.74 11.11 -8.80
C ILE A 61 8.96 10.78 -7.96
N PHE A 62 8.97 9.67 -7.21
CA PHE A 62 10.06 9.43 -6.25
C PHE A 62 11.37 9.01 -6.91
N TYR A 63 11.32 8.09 -7.88
CA TYR A 63 12.51 7.69 -8.61
C TYR A 63 12.94 8.76 -9.63
N ALA A 64 12.12 9.05 -10.64
CA ALA A 64 12.55 9.87 -11.77
C ALA A 64 12.63 11.39 -11.46
N ALA A 65 11.64 11.97 -10.79
CA ALA A 65 11.62 13.42 -10.55
C ALA A 65 12.42 13.84 -9.31
N LEU A 66 12.33 13.09 -8.21
CA LEU A 66 12.91 13.48 -6.91
C LEU A 66 14.22 12.77 -6.56
N ASN A 67 14.60 11.72 -7.30
CA ASN A 67 15.77 10.88 -7.02
C ASN A 67 15.83 10.42 -5.55
N SER A 68 14.66 10.14 -4.95
CA SER A 68 14.52 9.77 -3.54
C SER A 68 14.33 8.27 -3.32
N ARG A 69 14.36 7.48 -4.39
CA ARG A 69 14.17 6.02 -4.40
C ARG A 69 15.37 5.34 -5.06
N ALA A 70 15.91 4.31 -4.41
CA ALA A 70 16.90 3.43 -5.01
C ALA A 70 16.59 1.97 -4.67
N ILE A 71 16.88 1.07 -5.61
CA ILE A 71 16.71 -0.38 -5.45
C ILE A 71 18.04 -1.07 -5.72
N TYR A 72 18.43 -1.90 -4.77
CA TYR A 72 19.64 -2.71 -4.85
C TYR A 72 19.25 -4.18 -4.98
N SER A 73 20.03 -4.96 -5.72
CA SER A 73 19.94 -6.41 -5.74
C SER A 73 21.13 -7.07 -5.03
N TYR A 74 20.91 -8.26 -4.48
CA TYR A 74 21.94 -9.07 -3.82
C TYR A 74 21.54 -10.56 -3.84
N ALA A 75 22.47 -11.46 -3.53
CA ALA A 75 22.15 -12.87 -3.31
C ALA A 75 21.80 -13.11 -1.83
N PHE A 76 20.79 -13.93 -1.52
CA PHE A 76 20.36 -14.17 -0.14
C PHE A 76 21.51 -14.63 0.78
N SER A 77 22.45 -15.42 0.25
CA SER A 77 23.66 -15.89 0.95
C SER A 77 24.70 -14.80 1.22
N SER A 78 24.61 -13.65 0.56
CA SER A 78 25.58 -12.56 0.60
C SER A 78 24.89 -11.18 0.64
N PRO A 79 24.17 -10.84 1.73
CA PRO A 79 23.35 -9.63 1.82
C PRO A 79 24.18 -8.32 1.75
N ASP A 80 25.45 -8.36 2.12
CA ASP A 80 26.34 -7.19 2.09
C ASP A 80 26.83 -6.85 0.66
N SER A 81 26.75 -7.81 -0.27
CA SER A 81 27.22 -7.69 -1.65
C SER A 81 26.11 -7.17 -2.55
N THR A 82 25.79 -5.87 -2.42
CA THR A 82 24.70 -5.24 -3.15
C THR A 82 25.13 -4.59 -4.47
N ALA A 83 24.25 -4.60 -5.46
CA ALA A 83 24.40 -3.91 -6.74
C ALA A 83 23.19 -2.99 -7.00
N LEU A 84 23.44 -1.73 -7.37
CA LEU A 84 22.36 -0.80 -7.72
C LEU A 84 21.71 -1.23 -9.05
N LEU A 85 20.37 -1.29 -9.09
CA LEU A 85 19.65 -1.55 -10.32
C LEU A 85 19.64 -0.33 -11.24
N ASP A 86 19.62 -0.58 -12.54
CA ASP A 86 19.36 0.43 -13.55
C ASP A 86 17.88 0.89 -13.52
N ALA A 87 17.53 1.84 -14.39
CA ALA A 87 16.17 2.36 -14.46
C ALA A 87 15.14 1.28 -14.83
N THR A 88 15.52 0.32 -15.68
CA THR A 88 14.64 -0.78 -16.11
C THR A 88 14.36 -1.73 -14.94
N GLY A 89 15.40 -2.22 -14.28
CA GLY A 89 15.27 -3.09 -13.11
C GLY A 89 14.51 -2.41 -11.97
N THR A 90 14.83 -1.14 -11.69
CA THR A 90 14.11 -0.34 -10.69
C THR A 90 12.64 -0.20 -11.05
N GLY A 91 12.32 0.12 -12.31
CA GLY A 91 10.95 0.25 -12.80
C GLY A 91 10.16 -1.05 -12.64
N LEU A 92 10.74 -2.20 -12.95
CA LEU A 92 10.07 -3.49 -12.82
C LEU A 92 9.76 -3.85 -11.36
N VAL A 93 10.72 -3.65 -10.45
CA VAL A 93 10.50 -3.93 -9.02
C VAL A 93 9.47 -2.97 -8.44
N LEU A 94 9.53 -1.68 -8.78
CA LEU A 94 8.53 -0.69 -8.34
C LEU A 94 7.15 -0.98 -8.94
N LEU A 95 7.06 -1.44 -10.19
CA LEU A 95 5.80 -1.83 -10.81
C LEU A 95 5.14 -2.99 -10.06
N TRP A 96 5.90 -4.06 -9.80
CA TRP A 96 5.39 -5.19 -9.01
C TRP A 96 4.93 -4.72 -7.63
N MET A 97 5.79 -4.00 -6.90
CA MET A 97 5.52 -3.54 -5.55
C MET A 97 4.26 -2.64 -5.50
N SER A 98 4.13 -1.75 -6.49
CA SER A 98 2.97 -0.85 -6.62
C SER A 98 1.69 -1.60 -6.96
N LEU A 99 1.74 -2.57 -7.87
CA LEU A 99 0.59 -3.41 -8.20
C LEU A 99 0.17 -4.25 -6.99
N SER A 100 1.11 -4.88 -6.28
CA SER A 100 0.82 -5.69 -5.09
C SER A 100 0.07 -4.90 -4.02
N TYR A 101 0.71 -3.85 -3.50
CA TYR A 101 0.16 -3.06 -2.41
C TYR A 101 -1.00 -2.18 -2.87
N GLY A 102 -0.92 -1.63 -4.07
CA GLY A 102 -2.01 -0.82 -4.63
C GLY A 102 -3.28 -1.64 -4.86
N ILE A 103 -3.19 -2.84 -5.44
CA ILE A 103 -4.38 -3.68 -5.66
C ILE A 103 -4.98 -4.10 -4.32
N THR A 104 -4.17 -4.62 -3.39
CA THR A 104 -4.68 -5.10 -2.10
C THR A 104 -5.27 -3.98 -1.24
N ASN A 105 -4.58 -2.83 -1.15
CA ASN A 105 -5.06 -1.69 -0.37
C ASN A 105 -6.34 -1.09 -0.96
N PHE A 106 -6.38 -0.85 -2.27
CA PHE A 106 -7.56 -0.24 -2.90
C PHE A 106 -8.76 -1.20 -2.91
N ALA A 107 -8.54 -2.51 -3.03
CA ALA A 107 -9.60 -3.51 -2.89
C ALA A 107 -10.18 -3.48 -1.47
N PHE A 108 -9.32 -3.51 -0.45
CA PHE A 108 -9.71 -3.43 0.95
C PHE A 108 -10.55 -2.17 1.18
N ILE A 109 -10.02 -0.98 0.82
CA ILE A 109 -10.73 0.29 0.99
C ILE A 109 -12.10 0.24 0.31
N TRP A 110 -12.15 -0.19 -0.95
CA TRP A 110 -13.39 -0.18 -1.73
C TRP A 110 -14.46 -1.13 -1.18
N LEU A 111 -14.07 -2.34 -0.77
CA LEU A 111 -14.98 -3.32 -0.17
C LEU A 111 -15.58 -2.78 1.14
N TRP A 112 -14.74 -2.19 2.00
CA TRP A 112 -15.22 -1.61 3.25
C TRP A 112 -16.01 -0.33 3.05
N LEU A 113 -15.71 0.53 2.07
CA LEU A 113 -16.57 1.66 1.74
C LEU A 113 -17.93 1.20 1.20
N SER A 114 -17.94 0.14 0.40
CA SER A 114 -19.15 -0.46 -0.17
C SER A 114 -20.01 -1.21 0.84
N LYS A 115 -19.51 -1.41 2.08
CA LYS A 115 -20.15 -2.29 3.09
C LYS A 115 -20.39 -3.70 2.53
N ASP A 116 -19.43 -4.22 1.79
CA ASP A 116 -19.58 -5.53 1.15
C ASP A 116 -19.83 -6.61 2.20
N LYS A 117 -20.76 -7.53 1.91
CA LYS A 117 -21.10 -8.63 2.82
C LYS A 117 -19.93 -9.58 3.11
N HIS A 118 -18.94 -9.65 2.22
CA HIS A 118 -17.74 -10.47 2.34
C HIS A 118 -16.47 -9.63 2.54
N ALA A 119 -16.60 -8.35 2.92
CA ALA A 119 -15.45 -7.46 3.12
C ALA A 119 -14.43 -8.05 4.10
N LEU A 120 -14.91 -8.71 5.15
CA LEU A 120 -14.06 -9.34 6.16
C LEU A 120 -13.28 -10.53 5.57
N GLU A 121 -13.91 -11.37 4.77
CA GLU A 121 -13.31 -12.56 4.16
C GLU A 121 -12.23 -12.18 3.14
N TYR A 122 -12.49 -11.18 2.30
CA TYR A 122 -11.48 -10.64 1.39
C TYR A 122 -10.33 -9.98 2.16
N THR A 123 -10.64 -9.25 3.23
CA THR A 123 -9.61 -8.64 4.09
C THR A 123 -8.77 -9.70 4.78
N ALA A 124 -9.38 -10.73 5.34
CA ALA A 124 -8.71 -11.85 5.98
C ALA A 124 -7.82 -12.58 4.98
N LEU A 125 -8.29 -12.80 3.75
CA LEU A 125 -7.48 -13.39 2.69
C LEU A 125 -6.22 -12.58 2.39
N ILE A 126 -6.33 -11.25 2.29
CA ILE A 126 -5.19 -10.34 2.09
C ILE A 126 -4.22 -10.42 3.29
N VAL A 127 -4.72 -10.29 4.51
CA VAL A 127 -3.88 -10.25 5.73
C VAL A 127 -3.20 -11.58 5.98
N VAL A 128 -3.92 -12.70 5.85
CA VAL A 128 -3.33 -14.04 5.93
C VAL A 128 -2.24 -14.21 4.88
N PHE A 129 -2.45 -13.70 3.67
CA PHE A 129 -1.41 -13.74 2.65
C PHE A 129 -0.18 -12.89 3.01
N TRP A 130 -0.37 -11.67 3.54
CA TRP A 130 0.75 -10.84 4.02
C TRP A 130 1.56 -11.49 5.13
N ILE A 131 0.95 -12.36 5.93
CA ILE A 131 1.62 -13.18 6.96
C ILE A 131 2.34 -14.38 6.32
N CYS A 132 1.65 -15.12 5.46
CA CYS A 132 2.15 -16.38 4.91
C CYS A 132 3.24 -16.17 3.85
N CYS A 133 3.12 -15.15 3.00
CA CYS A 133 4.08 -14.89 1.92
C CYS A 133 5.53 -14.75 2.40
N PRO A 134 5.85 -13.90 3.41
CA PRO A 134 7.22 -13.79 3.92
C PRO A 134 7.71 -15.07 4.62
N LEU A 135 6.82 -15.83 5.28
CA LEU A 135 7.19 -17.11 5.90
C LEU A 135 7.59 -18.15 4.86
N ILE A 136 6.79 -18.29 3.79
CA ILE A 136 7.05 -19.23 2.70
C ILE A 136 8.27 -18.78 1.90
N SER A 137 8.41 -17.49 1.60
CA SER A 137 9.58 -16.99 0.87
C SER A 137 10.86 -17.19 1.68
N SER A 138 10.84 -16.97 2.99
CA SER A 138 11.98 -17.25 3.87
C SER A 138 12.38 -18.73 3.83
N PHE A 139 11.40 -19.65 3.89
CA PHE A 139 11.68 -21.07 3.72
C PHE A 139 12.36 -21.38 2.38
N ILE A 140 11.83 -20.84 1.27
CA ILE A 140 12.42 -21.03 -0.07
C ILE A 140 13.83 -20.44 -0.15
N ASN A 141 14.06 -19.26 0.42
CA ASN A 141 15.36 -18.60 0.40
C ASN A 141 16.44 -19.45 1.10
N ASN A 142 16.08 -20.12 2.19
CA ASN A 142 16.99 -21.05 2.89
C ASN A 142 17.27 -22.33 2.07
N LEU A 143 16.35 -22.76 1.21
CA LEU A 143 16.57 -23.86 0.27
C LEU A 143 17.36 -23.44 -0.98
N ALA A 144 17.31 -22.18 -1.37
CA ALA A 144 17.99 -21.62 -2.54
C ALA A 144 18.79 -20.35 -2.15
N PRO A 145 19.96 -20.49 -1.51
CA PRO A 145 20.70 -19.35 -0.97
C PRO A 145 21.21 -18.36 -2.02
N ASP A 146 21.34 -18.76 -3.28
CA ASP A 146 21.77 -17.89 -4.38
C ASP A 146 20.61 -17.11 -5.02
N ILE A 147 19.39 -17.23 -4.47
CA ILE A 147 18.24 -16.49 -4.98
C ILE A 147 18.47 -14.99 -4.88
N ILE A 148 18.14 -14.28 -5.97
CA ILE A 148 18.22 -12.82 -6.01
C ILE A 148 17.20 -12.21 -5.05
N CYS A 149 17.66 -11.20 -4.32
CA CYS A 149 16.90 -10.39 -3.40
C CYS A 149 17.02 -8.92 -3.78
N PHE A 150 16.08 -8.11 -3.30
CA PHE A 150 15.92 -6.70 -3.62
C PHE A 150 15.74 -5.90 -2.34
N GLN A 151 16.57 -4.88 -2.16
CA GLN A 151 16.43 -3.90 -1.09
C GLN A 151 15.93 -2.58 -1.67
N THR A 152 14.83 -2.08 -1.13
CA THR A 152 14.34 -0.74 -1.45
C THR A 152 14.81 0.25 -0.39
N THR A 153 15.15 1.46 -0.82
CA THR A 153 15.48 2.59 0.05
C THR A 153 14.70 3.83 -0.37
N ARG A 154 14.20 4.60 0.61
CA ARG A 154 13.43 5.82 0.36
C ARG A 154 13.84 6.95 1.31
N GLY A 155 14.25 8.09 0.76
CA GLY A 155 14.38 9.33 1.54
C GLY A 155 13.02 10.01 1.70
N THR A 156 12.67 10.48 2.91
CA THR A 156 11.30 10.93 3.20
C THR A 156 11.13 12.42 3.53
N ASP A 157 12.24 13.13 3.77
CA ASP A 157 12.23 14.48 4.32
C ASP A 157 11.65 15.56 3.39
N LYS A 158 11.60 15.28 2.08
CA LYS A 158 11.26 16.28 1.06
C LYS A 158 9.75 16.48 0.81
N TYR A 159 8.87 15.58 1.25
CA TYR A 159 7.45 15.59 0.85
C TYR A 159 6.43 15.36 1.97
N HIS A 160 6.84 15.01 3.20
CA HIS A 160 5.91 14.77 4.32
C HIS A 160 4.99 15.97 4.62
N GLY A 161 5.50 17.20 4.49
CA GLY A 161 4.68 18.40 4.65
C GLY A 161 3.54 18.49 3.63
N VAL A 162 3.78 18.06 2.39
CA VAL A 162 2.76 18.00 1.33
C VAL A 162 1.72 16.93 1.65
N MET A 163 2.14 15.76 2.14
CA MET A 163 1.21 14.70 2.57
C MET A 163 0.29 15.18 3.70
N GLY A 164 0.83 15.86 4.71
CA GLY A 164 0.06 16.45 5.80
C GLY A 164 -0.95 17.48 5.30
N LEU A 165 -0.57 18.33 4.32
CA LEU A 165 -1.47 19.30 3.71
C LEU A 165 -2.63 18.63 2.96
N ILE A 166 -2.35 17.59 2.17
CA ILE A 166 -3.39 16.83 1.44
C ILE A 166 -4.39 16.21 2.43
N MET A 167 -3.89 15.56 3.48
CA MET A 167 -4.74 14.98 4.52
C MET A 167 -5.60 16.05 5.21
N LEU A 168 -4.99 17.18 5.60
CA LEU A 168 -5.69 18.29 6.24
C LEU A 168 -6.82 18.80 5.35
N VAL A 169 -6.55 19.08 4.08
CA VAL A 169 -7.55 19.57 3.12
C VAL A 169 -8.68 18.56 2.95
N GLY A 170 -8.37 17.28 2.74
CA GLY A 170 -9.36 16.23 2.54
C GLY A 170 -10.32 16.10 3.72
N TYR A 171 -9.78 15.98 4.95
CA TYR A 171 -10.61 15.87 6.15
C TYR A 171 -11.32 17.19 6.48
N PHE A 172 -10.70 18.35 6.24
CA PHE A 172 -11.33 19.65 6.45
C PHE A 172 -12.60 19.79 5.59
N ILE A 173 -12.54 19.41 4.31
CA ILE A 173 -13.72 19.40 3.42
C ILE A 173 -14.83 18.54 4.04
N VAL A 174 -14.53 17.31 4.44
CA VAL A 174 -15.53 16.38 5.03
C VAL A 174 -16.12 16.94 6.33
N ILE A 175 -15.30 17.52 7.20
CA ILE A 175 -15.72 18.11 8.47
C ILE A 175 -16.65 19.29 8.25
N ILE A 176 -16.27 20.24 7.36
CA ILE A 176 -17.10 21.39 7.03
C ILE A 176 -18.43 20.96 6.42
N MET A 177 -18.42 19.99 5.50
CA MET A 177 -19.66 19.41 4.96
C MET A 177 -20.56 18.86 6.06
N ASN A 178 -20.02 18.11 7.02
CA ASN A 178 -20.80 17.59 8.14
C ASN A 178 -21.35 18.67 9.09
N ILE A 179 -20.64 19.78 9.29
CA ILE A 179 -21.09 20.91 10.12
C ILE A 179 -22.21 21.70 9.41
N LEU A 180 -22.05 21.96 8.11
CA LEU A 180 -22.98 22.80 7.34
C LEU A 180 -24.27 22.05 6.93
N ASN A 181 -24.22 20.72 6.85
CA ASN A 181 -25.35 19.94 6.36
C ASN A 181 -26.42 19.74 7.45
N LYS A 182 -27.47 20.59 7.43
CA LYS A 182 -28.51 20.66 8.48
C LYS A 182 -29.62 19.60 8.38
N LYS A 183 -29.69 18.82 7.29
CA LYS A 183 -30.84 17.90 7.02
C LYS A 183 -30.48 16.54 6.38
N GLY A 184 -29.21 16.15 6.25
CA GLY A 184 -28.83 14.96 5.46
C GLY A 184 -27.63 14.17 5.98
N GLU A 185 -27.55 12.91 5.54
CA GLU A 185 -26.61 11.85 5.95
C GLU A 185 -25.19 12.36 6.21
N ARG A 186 -24.74 12.23 7.47
CA ARG A 186 -23.38 12.57 7.86
C ARG A 186 -22.39 11.61 7.22
N ILE A 187 -21.30 12.16 6.67
CA ILE A 187 -20.16 11.38 6.20
C ILE A 187 -19.50 10.72 7.43
N PRO A 188 -19.28 9.40 7.44
CA PRO A 188 -18.79 8.69 8.63
C PRO A 188 -17.27 8.87 8.79
N ILE A 189 -16.83 10.04 9.27
CA ILE A 189 -15.41 10.42 9.41
C ILE A 189 -14.59 9.36 10.13
N VAL A 190 -15.09 8.85 11.27
CA VAL A 190 -14.40 7.82 12.06
C VAL A 190 -14.19 6.55 11.24
N ARG A 191 -15.19 6.13 10.46
CA ARG A 191 -15.06 4.96 9.59
C ARG A 191 -14.00 5.18 8.52
N LEU A 192 -13.98 6.35 7.88
CA LEU A 192 -12.98 6.65 6.85
C LEU A 192 -11.57 6.55 7.44
N PHE A 193 -11.35 7.19 8.59
CA PHE A 193 -10.08 7.15 9.29
C PHE A 193 -9.66 5.74 9.72
N VAL A 194 -10.60 4.96 10.28
CA VAL A 194 -10.32 3.58 10.70
C VAL A 194 -9.99 2.68 9.51
N ILE A 195 -10.70 2.82 8.38
CA ILE A 195 -10.38 2.06 7.16
C ILE A 195 -8.96 2.40 6.70
N GLY A 196 -8.63 3.68 6.59
CA GLY A 196 -7.30 4.08 6.11
C GLY A 196 -6.18 3.66 7.05
N PHE A 197 -6.41 3.78 8.37
CA PHE A 197 -5.49 3.30 9.39
C PHE A 197 -5.30 1.78 9.30
N LEU A 198 -6.37 0.98 9.27
CA LEU A 198 -6.27 -0.47 9.32
C LEU A 198 -5.60 -1.06 8.08
N VAL A 199 -5.89 -0.55 6.89
CA VAL A 199 -5.28 -1.01 5.64
C VAL A 199 -3.76 -0.88 5.74
N GLN A 200 -3.28 0.31 6.09
CA GLN A 200 -1.86 0.57 6.19
C GLN A 200 -1.24 -0.15 7.39
N PHE A 201 -1.88 -0.12 8.55
CA PHE A 201 -1.35 -0.73 9.77
C PHE A 201 -1.19 -2.23 9.63
N LEU A 202 -2.21 -2.95 9.14
CA LEU A 202 -2.16 -4.41 9.01
C LEU A 202 -1.06 -4.84 8.04
N TRP A 203 -0.90 -4.10 6.95
CA TRP A 203 0.15 -4.32 5.97
C TRP A 203 1.53 -4.06 6.57
N GLU A 204 1.76 -2.87 7.09
CA GLU A 204 3.05 -2.44 7.63
C GLU A 204 3.47 -3.25 8.84
N ALA A 205 2.52 -3.61 9.72
CA ALA A 205 2.77 -4.49 10.85
C ALA A 205 3.18 -5.88 10.39
N SER A 206 2.53 -6.44 9.36
CA SER A 206 2.92 -7.75 8.82
C SER A 206 4.34 -7.70 8.25
N LEU A 207 4.67 -6.68 7.45
CA LEU A 207 6.02 -6.54 6.90
C LEU A 207 7.08 -6.34 8.00
N LEU A 208 6.75 -5.61 9.07
CA LEU A 208 7.66 -5.40 10.19
C LEU A 208 7.89 -6.69 10.99
N VAL A 209 6.82 -7.38 11.38
CA VAL A 209 6.88 -8.60 12.21
C VAL A 209 7.64 -9.72 11.52
N PHE A 210 7.47 -9.88 10.20
CA PHE A 210 8.16 -10.92 9.43
C PHE A 210 9.48 -10.46 8.82
N GLY A 211 10.04 -9.35 9.30
CA GLY A 211 11.39 -8.90 8.97
C GLY A 211 11.56 -8.47 7.52
N ILE A 212 10.48 -8.11 6.81
CA ILE A 212 10.57 -7.54 5.46
C ILE A 212 10.92 -6.05 5.52
N ARG A 213 10.50 -5.34 6.58
CA ARG A 213 10.64 -3.89 6.72
C ARG A 213 11.63 -3.48 7.82
N SER A 214 12.25 -2.31 7.64
CA SER A 214 13.03 -1.58 8.67
C SER A 214 14.25 -2.33 9.22
N GLN A 215 14.86 -3.16 8.38
CA GLN A 215 16.09 -3.89 8.73
C GLN A 215 17.28 -2.94 8.95
N ASN A 216 17.29 -1.77 8.29
CA ASN A 216 18.35 -0.78 8.41
C ASN A 216 18.43 -0.08 9.78
N TYR A 217 17.44 -0.25 10.66
CA TYR A 217 17.44 0.37 11.98
C TYR A 217 18.20 -0.43 13.05
N GLY A 218 18.81 -1.57 12.71
CA GLY A 218 19.71 -2.29 13.62
C GLY A 218 19.09 -2.72 14.95
N GLY A 219 17.76 -2.86 15.00
CA GLY A 219 17.01 -3.15 16.24
C GLY A 219 16.51 -1.94 17.02
N ASP A 220 16.64 -0.71 16.49
CA ASP A 220 16.03 0.49 17.07
C ASP A 220 14.50 0.40 17.01
N PHE A 221 13.92 -0.14 18.08
CA PHE A 221 12.50 -0.34 18.25
C PHE A 221 11.71 0.98 18.18
N TYR A 222 12.28 2.08 18.67
CA TYR A 222 11.60 3.37 18.64
C TYR A 222 11.38 3.83 17.19
N ARG A 223 12.42 3.79 16.34
CA ARG A 223 12.28 4.15 14.92
C ARG A 223 11.35 3.22 14.16
N GLN A 224 11.39 1.91 14.45
CA GLN A 224 10.49 0.93 13.83
C GLN A 224 9.02 1.26 14.12
N ILE A 225 8.69 1.54 15.38
CA ILE A 225 7.32 1.88 15.78
C ILE A 225 6.91 3.26 15.26
N MET A 226 7.78 4.27 15.32
CA MET A 226 7.49 5.60 14.74
C MET A 226 7.19 5.51 13.25
N THR A 227 7.99 4.73 12.51
CA THR A 227 7.76 4.48 11.09
C THR A 227 6.41 3.81 10.85
N LEU A 228 6.11 2.74 11.59
CA LEU A 228 4.83 2.02 11.50
C LEU A 228 3.64 2.96 11.75
N LEU A 229 3.70 3.75 12.82
CA LEU A 229 2.60 4.63 13.21
C LEU A 229 2.43 5.81 12.26
N GLN A 230 3.52 6.48 11.87
CA GLN A 230 3.47 7.61 10.94
C GLN A 230 2.85 7.19 9.62
N ASP A 231 3.30 6.06 9.06
CA ASP A 231 2.76 5.56 7.81
C ASP A 231 1.29 5.20 7.99
N SER A 232 0.96 4.43 9.05
CA SER A 232 -0.42 4.00 9.35
C SER A 232 -1.40 5.14 9.54
N LEU A 233 -0.97 6.24 10.15
CA LEU A 233 -1.82 7.39 10.42
C LEU A 233 -1.99 8.29 9.20
N VAL A 234 -1.01 8.34 8.28
CA VAL A 234 -0.93 9.35 7.22
C VAL A 234 -1.05 8.77 5.81
N GLU A 235 -0.23 7.79 5.42
CA GLU A 235 0.00 7.43 4.01
C GLU A 235 -1.28 7.02 3.28
N THR A 236 -2.12 6.18 3.89
CA THR A 236 -3.40 5.79 3.30
C THR A 236 -4.50 6.79 3.65
N ASN A 237 -4.54 7.30 4.89
CA ASN A 237 -5.56 8.23 5.37
C ASN A 237 -5.60 9.56 4.59
N LEU A 238 -4.47 10.04 4.08
CA LEU A 238 -4.46 11.26 3.26
C LEU A 238 -5.34 11.14 2.01
N GLY A 239 -5.52 9.92 1.49
CA GLY A 239 -6.34 9.66 0.30
C GLY A 239 -7.81 9.36 0.61
N LEU A 240 -8.13 8.89 1.82
CA LEU A 240 -9.45 8.35 2.16
C LEU A 240 -10.63 9.31 1.92
N PRO A 241 -10.56 10.60 2.29
CA PRO A 241 -11.63 11.55 1.99
C PRO A 241 -11.92 11.67 0.49
N TYR A 242 -10.88 11.73 -0.34
CA TYR A 242 -11.01 11.83 -1.79
C TYR A 242 -11.56 10.54 -2.40
N ILE A 243 -11.03 9.39 -1.96
CA ILE A 243 -11.53 8.07 -2.38
C ILE A 243 -13.00 7.91 -2.01
N TYR A 244 -13.44 8.40 -0.84
CA TYR A 244 -14.85 8.36 -0.46
C TYR A 244 -15.76 9.10 -1.44
N PHE A 245 -15.38 10.30 -1.89
CA PHE A 245 -16.17 11.04 -2.89
C PHE A 245 -16.19 10.34 -4.25
N ILE A 246 -15.05 9.78 -4.68
CA ILE A 246 -14.98 8.99 -5.92
C ILE A 246 -15.85 7.74 -5.81
N HIS A 247 -15.73 7.01 -4.70
CA HIS A 247 -16.52 5.82 -4.40
C HIS A 247 -18.02 6.12 -4.47
N LYS A 248 -18.47 7.19 -3.81
CA LYS A 248 -19.87 7.61 -3.87
C LYS A 248 -20.31 7.94 -5.30
N ALA A 249 -19.53 8.74 -6.03
CA ALA A 249 -19.85 9.12 -7.40
C ALA A 249 -19.96 7.92 -8.36
N VAL A 250 -19.11 6.91 -8.18
CA VAL A 250 -19.15 5.67 -8.99
C VAL A 250 -20.30 4.77 -8.57
N THR A 251 -20.45 4.53 -7.27
CA THR A 251 -21.48 3.60 -6.74
C THR A 251 -22.90 4.16 -6.80
N ASP A 252 -23.08 5.47 -6.95
CA ASP A 252 -24.38 6.06 -7.25
C ASP A 252 -24.86 5.70 -8.67
N ARG A 253 -23.93 5.42 -9.59
CA ARG A 253 -24.22 5.16 -11.01
C ARG A 253 -24.21 3.68 -11.36
N TYR A 254 -23.30 2.91 -10.75
CA TYR A 254 -23.05 1.53 -11.12
C TYR A 254 -23.10 0.60 -9.90
N ASN A 255 -23.60 -0.62 -10.12
CA ASN A 255 -23.39 -1.74 -9.22
C ASN A 255 -21.98 -2.30 -9.44
N ASP A 256 -21.46 -3.01 -8.43
CA ASP A 256 -20.09 -3.53 -8.46
C ASP A 256 -19.83 -4.53 -9.62
N ASP A 257 -20.89 -5.08 -10.22
CA ASP A 257 -20.83 -5.95 -11.40
C ASP A 257 -20.81 -5.20 -12.76
N LEU A 258 -20.69 -3.87 -12.71
CA LEU A 258 -20.74 -2.90 -13.83
C LEU A 258 -22.13 -2.63 -14.40
N THR A 259 -23.21 -3.19 -13.83
CA THR A 259 -24.57 -2.84 -14.27
C THR A 259 -24.94 -1.42 -13.84
N SER A 260 -25.59 -0.66 -14.74
CA SER A 260 -26.06 0.69 -14.42
C SER A 260 -27.27 0.65 -13.49
N LYS A 261 -27.25 1.42 -12.42
CA LYS A 261 -28.38 1.54 -11.47
C LYS A 261 -29.60 2.26 -12.06
N ASN A 262 -29.41 3.00 -13.16
CA ASN A 262 -30.51 3.66 -13.87
C ASN A 262 -31.35 2.68 -14.71
N LEU A 263 -30.80 1.51 -15.07
CA LEU A 263 -31.53 0.46 -15.80
C LEU A 263 -32.28 -0.51 -14.88
N SER A 264 -31.97 -0.53 -13.58
CA SER A 264 -32.62 -1.40 -12.58
C SER A 264 -33.81 -0.73 -11.84
N ARG A 265 -34.21 0.47 -12.25
CA ARG A 265 -35.34 1.24 -11.68
C ARG A 265 -36.54 1.39 -12.63
N ASN A 266 -36.48 0.75 -13.79
CA ASN A 266 -37.61 0.57 -14.72
C ASN A 266 -37.98 -0.92 -14.78
#